data_AF-A0AAJ1J540-F1
#
_entry.id   AF-A0AAJ1J540-F1
#
_cell.length_a   1.000
_cell.length_b   1.000
_cell.length_c   1.000
_cell.angle_alpha   90.00
_cell.angle_beta   90.00
_cell.angle_gamma   90.00
#
_symmetry.space_group_name_H-M   'P 1'
#
loop_
_entity.id
_entity.type
_entity.pdbx_description
1 polymer ?
#
loop_
_entity_poly.entity_id
_entity_poly.type
_entity_poly.pdbx_seq_one_letter_code
_entity_poly.pdbx_strand_id
1 'polypeptide(L)'
;MDLLTLPKNHKPRFSNFNIDGILDETLREGSERCPFSISKDKKIPLISNIFDTGIRDIVFGSGPNDPTDLASVIKQLTHQDKLPSDAKFSFIMLLNCHEPLMKQFKYFPDEFKKYVTIYS
;
A
#
# COMPACT_ATOMS: atom_id res chain seq x y z
N MET A 1 -18.48 0.77 -25.14
CA MET A 1 -17.99 0.20 -23.87
C MET A 1 -19.23 -0.15 -23.07
N ASP A 2 -19.47 -1.43 -22.85
CA ASP A 2 -20.61 -1.87 -22.04
C ASP A 2 -20.30 -1.56 -20.58
N LEU A 3 -21.13 -0.70 -19.96
CA LEU A 3 -21.06 -0.41 -18.54
C LEU A 3 -21.46 -1.68 -17.77
N LEU A 4 -20.70 -2.00 -16.72
CA LEU A 4 -21.07 -3.04 -15.77
C LEU A 4 -22.38 -2.62 -15.07
N THR A 5 -23.48 -3.32 -15.36
CA THR A 5 -24.77 -3.08 -14.72
C THR A 5 -25.11 -4.17 -13.71
N LEU A 6 -25.77 -3.79 -12.61
CA LEU A 6 -26.32 -4.76 -11.67
C LEU A 6 -27.50 -5.53 -12.30
N PRO A 7 -27.71 -6.82 -11.94
CA PRO A 7 -28.85 -7.60 -12.43
C PRO A 7 -30.20 -6.97 -12.09
N LYS A 8 -31.19 -7.15 -12.97
CA LYS A 8 -32.59 -6.81 -12.66
C LYS A 8 -33.01 -7.55 -11.39
N ASN A 9 -33.43 -6.80 -10.37
CA ASN A 9 -33.81 -7.23 -9.01
C ASN A 9 -32.67 -7.41 -7.99
N HIS A 10 -31.45 -6.95 -8.28
CA HIS A 10 -30.42 -6.88 -7.24
C HIS A 10 -30.85 -5.93 -6.10
N LYS A 11 -30.86 -6.44 -4.86
CA LYS A 11 -31.02 -5.64 -3.65
C LYS A 11 -29.68 -5.64 -2.89
N PRO A 12 -29.06 -4.47 -2.63
CA PRO A 12 -27.86 -4.40 -1.82
C PRO A 12 -28.11 -5.01 -0.44
N ARG A 13 -27.17 -5.84 0.05
CA ARG A 13 -27.25 -6.40 1.42
C ARG A 13 -26.92 -5.36 2.49
N PHE A 14 -26.12 -4.36 2.12
CA PHE A 14 -25.72 -3.25 2.96
C PHE A 14 -26.15 -1.95 2.27
N SER A 15 -26.68 -1.03 3.05
CA SER A 15 -27.09 0.31 2.63
C SER A 15 -26.69 1.31 3.71
N ASN A 16 -26.59 2.60 3.35
CA ASN A 16 -26.26 3.69 4.27
C ASN A 16 -24.86 3.58 4.91
N PHE A 17 -23.86 3.15 4.14
CA PHE A 17 -22.45 3.22 4.54
C PHE A 17 -21.72 4.25 3.70
N ASN A 18 -20.62 4.77 4.22
CA ASN A 18 -19.65 5.53 3.46
C ASN A 18 -18.46 4.64 3.10
N ILE A 19 -17.86 4.87 1.94
CA ILE A 19 -16.56 4.27 1.60
C ILE A 19 -15.53 5.35 1.91
N ASP A 20 -14.91 5.25 3.09
CA ASP A 20 -13.99 6.27 3.60
C ASP A 20 -12.59 6.20 2.95
N GLY A 21 -12.29 5.10 2.24
CA GLY A 21 -11.01 4.92 1.57
C GLY A 21 -10.96 3.67 0.71
N ILE A 22 -9.94 3.61 -0.14
CA ILE A 22 -9.59 2.44 -0.95
C ILE A 22 -8.15 2.09 -0.61
N LEU A 23 -7.95 0.83 -0.23
CA LEU A 23 -6.65 0.26 0.10
C LEU A 23 -6.19 -0.65 -1.05
N ASP A 24 -5.00 -0.41 -1.58
CA ASP A 24 -4.40 -1.25 -2.61
C ASP A 24 -3.43 -2.28 -1.99
N GLU A 25 -3.62 -3.56 -2.30
CA GLU A 25 -2.78 -4.66 -1.79
C GLU A 25 -1.82 -5.24 -2.85
N THR A 26 -1.67 -4.60 -4.01
CA THR A 26 -0.89 -5.13 -5.13
C THR A 26 0.56 -5.41 -4.74
N LEU A 27 1.17 -4.58 -3.91
CA LEU A 27 2.56 -4.76 -3.48
C LEU A 27 2.73 -5.89 -2.46
N ARG A 28 1.74 -6.16 -1.61
CA ARG A 28 1.81 -7.19 -0.57
C ARG A 28 1.18 -8.49 -1.03
N GLU A 29 -0.13 -8.52 -1.24
CA GLU A 29 -0.86 -9.72 -1.64
C GLU A 29 -0.48 -10.13 -3.07
N GLY A 30 -0.37 -9.16 -3.98
CA GLY A 30 0.02 -9.42 -5.36
C GLY A 30 1.43 -10.01 -5.47
N SER A 31 2.38 -9.56 -4.65
CA SER A 31 3.75 -10.11 -4.67
C SER A 31 3.84 -11.52 -4.09
N GLU A 32 3.02 -11.86 -3.10
CA GLU A 32 2.94 -13.23 -2.54
C GLU A 32 2.27 -14.22 -3.49
N ARG A 33 1.36 -13.75 -4.35
CA ARG A 33 0.58 -14.61 -5.27
C ARG A 33 1.12 -14.65 -6.69
N CYS A 34 2.03 -13.73 -7.03
CA CYS A 34 2.64 -13.72 -8.35
C CYS A 34 3.90 -14.61 -8.35
N PRO A 35 4.00 -15.60 -9.25
CA PRO A 35 5.22 -16.41 -9.39
C PRO A 35 6.45 -15.59 -9.83
N PHE A 36 6.24 -14.38 -10.37
CA PHE A 36 7.28 -13.44 -10.76
C PHE A 36 7.11 -12.13 -9.98
N SER A 37 7.86 -11.99 -8.89
CA SER A 37 7.86 -10.73 -8.15
C SER A 37 8.50 -9.62 -8.98
N ILE A 38 7.99 -8.39 -8.83
CA ILE A 38 8.55 -7.23 -9.51
C ILE A 38 9.87 -6.82 -8.85
N SER A 39 10.84 -6.45 -9.67
CA SER A 39 12.11 -5.91 -9.19
C SER A 39 11.93 -4.55 -8.52
N LYS A 40 12.87 -4.16 -7.64
CA LYS A 40 12.77 -2.91 -6.86
C LYS A 40 12.64 -1.66 -7.74
N ASP A 41 13.29 -1.64 -8.90
CA ASP A 41 13.22 -0.55 -9.89
C ASP A 41 11.82 -0.41 -10.52
N LYS A 42 11.01 -1.47 -10.53
CA LYS A 42 9.64 -1.46 -11.05
C LYS A 42 8.59 -1.11 -10.00
N LYS A 43 8.92 -1.17 -8.70
CA LYS A 43 8.01 -0.80 -7.61
C LYS A 43 7.61 0.67 -7.67
N ILE A 44 8.54 1.58 -7.95
CA ILE A 44 8.28 3.03 -7.95
C ILE A 44 7.31 3.45 -9.07
N PRO A 45 7.54 3.05 -10.34
CA PRO A 45 6.56 3.29 -11.39
C PRO A 45 5.18 2.70 -11.07
N LEU A 46 5.12 1.49 -10.50
CA LEU A 46 3.86 0.88 -10.09
C LEU A 46 3.13 1.71 -9.03
N ILE A 47 3.83 2.14 -7.99
CA ILE A 47 3.26 2.97 -6.92
C ILE A 47 2.76 4.30 -7.47
N SER A 48 3.54 4.96 -8.33
CA SER A 48 3.11 6.18 -9.02
C SER A 48 1.82 5.95 -9.79
N ASN A 49 1.75 4.86 -10.57
CA ASN A 49 0.56 4.54 -11.35
C ASN A 49 -0.67 4.27 -10.46
N ILE A 50 -0.49 3.63 -9.30
CA ILE A 50 -1.56 3.44 -8.32
C ILE A 50 -2.03 4.80 -7.80
N PHE A 51 -1.12 5.69 -7.42
CA PHE A 51 -1.48 7.04 -6.96
C PHE A 51 -2.18 7.88 -8.02
N ASP A 52 -1.82 7.72 -9.30
CA ASP A 52 -2.47 8.41 -10.43
C ASP A 52 -3.96 8.00 -10.58
N THR A 53 -4.38 6.86 -10.02
CA THR A 53 -5.80 6.45 -9.99
C THR A 53 -6.62 7.14 -8.88
N GLY A 54 -5.98 7.91 -8.01
CA GLY A 54 -6.61 8.53 -6.84
C GLY A 54 -6.52 7.72 -5.55
N ILE A 55 -5.99 6.49 -5.59
CA ILE A 55 -5.70 5.70 -4.39
C ILE A 55 -4.65 6.42 -3.53
N ARG A 56 -4.81 6.37 -2.21
CA ARG A 56 -3.90 7.00 -1.23
C ARG A 56 -3.32 6.02 -0.23
N ASP A 57 -4.00 4.91 0.03
CA ASP A 57 -3.56 3.88 0.95
C ASP A 57 -3.04 2.66 0.19
N ILE A 58 -1.79 2.26 0.45
CA ILE A 58 -1.16 1.08 -0.16
C ILE A 58 -0.62 0.17 0.95
N VAL A 59 -1.00 -1.11 0.96
CA VAL A 59 -0.31 -2.12 1.78
C VAL A 59 1.02 -2.43 1.14
N PHE A 60 2.10 -1.96 1.77
CA PHE A 60 3.44 -2.08 1.21
C PHE A 60 4.04 -3.47 1.44
N GLY A 61 3.82 -4.05 2.63
CA GLY A 61 4.38 -5.35 2.97
C GLY A 61 4.26 -5.73 4.44
N SER A 62 4.91 -6.83 4.79
CA SER A 62 4.96 -7.41 6.13
C SER A 62 6.30 -8.06 6.45
N GLY A 63 7.26 -8.02 5.52
CA GLY A 63 8.58 -8.62 5.64
C GLY A 63 9.55 -7.75 6.44
N PRO A 64 10.58 -8.35 7.06
CA PRO A 64 11.52 -7.63 7.91
C PRO A 64 12.26 -6.52 7.16
N ASN A 65 12.54 -6.67 5.86
CA ASN A 65 13.29 -5.66 5.10
C ASN A 65 12.41 -4.57 4.47
N ASP A 66 11.09 -4.73 4.54
CA ASP A 66 10.14 -3.84 3.87
C ASP A 66 10.18 -2.39 4.41
N PRO A 67 10.42 -2.11 5.72
CA PRO A 67 10.60 -0.75 6.19
C PRO A 67 11.78 -0.03 5.53
N THR A 68 12.92 -0.70 5.37
CA THR A 68 14.10 -0.11 4.70
C THR A 68 13.81 0.15 3.23
N ASP A 69 13.13 -0.79 2.56
CA ASP A 69 12.73 -0.63 1.16
C ASP A 69 11.73 0.53 1.01
N LEU A 70 10.77 0.67 1.93
CA LEU A 70 9.81 1.77 1.91
C LEU A 70 10.50 3.13 2.08
N ALA A 71 11.47 3.25 2.98
CA ALA A 71 12.20 4.51 3.16
C ALA A 71 12.89 4.95 1.85
N SER A 72 13.46 4.00 1.10
CA SER A 72 14.03 4.27 -0.23
C SER A 72 12.97 4.71 -1.24
N VAL A 73 11.80 4.05 -1.23
CA VAL A 73 10.66 4.38 -2.10
C VAL A 73 10.13 5.78 -1.81
N ILE A 74 9.86 6.11 -0.54
CA ILE A 74 9.38 7.44 -0.13
C ILE A 74 10.36 8.53 -0.57
N LYS A 75 11.66 8.31 -0.33
CA LYS A 75 12.71 9.26 -0.75
C LYS A 75 12.70 9.49 -2.26
N GLN A 76 12.59 8.43 -3.05
CA GLN A 76 12.58 8.53 -4.51
C GLN A 76 11.30 9.18 -5.05
N LEU A 77 10.13 8.82 -4.51
CA LEU A 77 8.86 9.44 -4.90
C LEU A 77 8.82 10.93 -4.53
N THR A 78 9.37 11.30 -3.36
CA THR A 78 9.50 12.70 -2.96
C THR A 78 10.40 13.47 -3.92
N HIS A 79 11.55 12.91 -4.29
CA HIS A 79 12.48 13.54 -5.25
C HIS A 79 11.86 13.70 -6.65
N GLN A 80 10.92 12.82 -7.02
CA GLN A 80 10.22 12.87 -8.30
C GLN A 80 8.93 13.71 -8.27
N ASP A 81 8.59 14.33 -7.14
CA ASP A 81 7.31 15.03 -6.93
C ASP A 81 6.08 14.14 -7.21
N LYS A 82 6.19 12.86 -6.87
CA LYS A 82 5.19 11.81 -7.12
C LYS A 82 4.61 11.21 -5.84
N LEU A 83 4.91 11.78 -4.68
CA LEU A 83 4.37 11.35 -3.40
C LEU A 83 3.24 12.29 -2.97
N PRO A 84 1.96 11.84 -3.01
CA PRO A 84 0.86 12.62 -2.46
C PRO A 84 1.09 12.93 -0.97
N SER A 85 0.71 14.13 -0.54
CA SER A 85 0.90 14.58 0.85
C SER A 85 0.06 13.78 1.86
N ASP A 86 -1.04 13.21 1.39
CA ASP A 86 -2.00 12.39 2.12
C ASP A 86 -1.76 10.87 1.94
N ALA A 87 -0.73 10.45 1.20
CA ALA A 87 -0.45 9.04 1.00
C ALA A 87 -0.15 8.30 2.30
N LYS A 88 -0.55 7.03 2.38
CA LYS A 88 -0.26 6.11 3.47
C LYS A 88 0.26 4.79 2.92
N PHE A 89 1.36 4.33 3.50
CA PHE A 89 1.92 3.02 3.31
C PHE A 89 1.69 2.21 4.57
N SER A 90 0.93 1.14 4.40
CA SER A 90 0.43 0.32 5.47
C SER A 90 1.22 -0.97 5.59
N PHE A 91 1.51 -1.37 6.82
CA PHE A 91 2.07 -2.68 7.15
C PHE A 91 1.04 -3.47 7.93
N ILE A 92 0.73 -4.67 7.43
CA ILE A 92 -0.13 -5.61 8.13
C ILE A 92 0.79 -6.54 8.92
N MET A 93 0.69 -6.49 10.25
CA MET A 93 1.52 -7.30 11.11
C MET A 93 1.02 -8.74 11.14
N LEU A 94 1.76 -9.64 10.51
CA LEU A 94 1.53 -11.08 10.60
C LEU A 94 2.29 -11.65 11.79
N LEU A 95 1.71 -12.70 12.42
CA LEU A 95 2.20 -13.32 13.67
C LEU A 95 3.73 -13.49 13.76
N ASN A 96 4.37 -14.02 12.72
CA ASN A 96 5.81 -14.31 12.74
C ASN A 96 6.70 -13.13 12.34
N CYS A 97 6.10 -12.02 11.89
CA CYS A 97 6.83 -10.87 11.37
C CYS A 97 6.89 -9.69 12.34
N HIS A 98 6.14 -9.75 13.45
CA HIS A 98 6.05 -8.63 14.39
C HIS A 98 7.40 -8.17 14.92
N GLU A 99 8.13 -9.05 15.61
CA GLU A 99 9.37 -8.68 16.27
C GLU A 99 10.48 -8.24 15.28
N PRO A 100 10.71 -8.94 14.15
CA PRO A 100 11.68 -8.50 13.16
C PRO A 100 11.34 -7.15 12.51
N LEU A 101 10.06 -6.90 12.22
CA LEU A 101 9.58 -5.67 11.59
C LEU A 101 9.76 -4.46 12.54
N MET A 102 9.37 -4.62 13.81
CA MET A 102 9.48 -3.54 14.80
C MET A 102 10.93 -3.15 15.07
N LYS A 103 11.88 -4.10 15.00
CA LYS A 103 13.32 -3.81 15.09
C LYS A 103 13.77 -2.86 13.97
N GLN A 104 13.27 -3.02 12.75
CA GLN A 104 13.59 -2.10 11.66
C GLN A 104 12.92 -0.74 11.82
N PHE A 105 11.66 -0.69 12.27
CA PHE A 105 10.97 0.58 12.50
C PHE A 105 11.63 1.47 13.56
N LYS A 106 12.40 0.90 14.49
CA LYS A 106 13.23 1.66 15.43
C LYS A 106 14.24 2.58 14.74
N TYR A 107 14.72 2.19 13.56
CA TYR A 107 15.70 2.93 12.78
C TYR A 107 15.10 3.60 11.53
N PHE A 108 13.77 3.52 11.36
CA PHE A 108 13.09 4.12 10.22
C PHE A 108 13.09 5.66 10.33
N PRO A 109 13.39 6.41 9.25
CA PRO A 109 13.54 7.86 9.31
C PRO A 109 12.29 8.57 9.84
N ASP A 110 12.46 9.45 10.82
CA ASP A 110 11.37 10.15 11.51
C ASP A 110 10.50 10.97 10.56
N GLU A 111 11.14 11.64 9.58
CA GLU A 111 10.48 12.47 8.58
C GLU A 111 9.51 11.68 7.68
N PHE A 112 9.69 10.36 7.57
CA PHE A 112 8.86 9.48 6.75
C PHE A 112 7.74 8.81 7.54
N LYS A 113 7.78 8.83 8.89
CA LYS A 113 6.78 8.17 9.74
C LYS A 113 5.36 8.69 9.51
N LYS A 114 5.20 9.94 9.09
CA LYS A 114 3.89 10.53 8.74
C LYS A 114 3.17 9.81 7.60
N TYR A 115 3.89 9.08 6.76
CA TYR A 115 3.34 8.29 5.66
C TYR A 115 3.11 6.82 6.04
N VAL A 116 3.41 6.40 7.26
CA VAL A 116 3.34 4.99 7.66
C VAL A 116 2.15 4.73 8.57
N THR A 117 1.48 3.61 8.34
CA THR A 117 0.50 3.06 9.27
C THR A 117 0.82 1.59 9.52
N ILE A 118 0.68 1.15 10.77
CA ILE A 118 0.93 -0.23 11.18
C ILE A 118 -0.38 -0.76 11.76
N TYR A 119 -0.90 -1.83 11.16
CA TYR A 119 -2.09 -2.53 11.64
C TYR A 119 -1.66 -3.82 12.33
N SER A 120 -2.03 -3.96 13.61
CA SER A 120 -1.78 -5.12 14.46
C SER A 120 -3.06 -5.85 14.82
#